data_AF-A0A0V0GUY3-F1
#
_entry.id   AF-A0A0V0GUY3-F1
#
_cell.length_a   1.000
_cell.length_b   1.000
_cell.length_c   1.000
_cell.angle_alpha   90.00
_cell.angle_beta   90.00
_cell.angle_gamma   90.00
#
_symmetry.space_group_name_H-M   'P 1'
#
loop_
_entity.id
_entity.type
_entity.pdbx_description
1 polymer ?
#
loop_
_entity_poly.entity_id
_entity_poly.type
_entity_poly.pdbx_seq_one_letter_code
_entity_poly.pdbx_strand_id
1 'polypeptide(L)'
;MSDGDGISIYSSRNIWIDHCALSHCTDGLIDAIMGSTAITISNSYFTHHDKVMLLGHDDRYVPDVGMQVTIAFNHFGVGLVQRMPRCRRGYIHVVNNDFTEWQMYAIGGSANPTINSQGNRYTAPVDANAKEVTKRVETDEGGVEWVELENRWRRNGKWG
;
A
#
# COMPACT_ATOMS: atom_id res chain seq x y z
N MET A 1 -14.77 16.41 -12.48
CA MET A 1 -13.44 16.86 -12.02
C MET A 1 -12.74 15.64 -11.48
N SER A 2 -11.44 15.49 -11.73
CA SER A 2 -10.60 14.47 -11.12
C SER A 2 -10.06 15.02 -9.80
N ASP A 3 -9.87 14.16 -8.81
CA ASP A 3 -9.34 14.52 -7.47
C ASP A 3 -7.85 14.91 -7.54
N GLY A 4 -7.20 14.70 -8.69
CA GLY A 4 -5.82 15.10 -8.95
C GLY A 4 -4.80 14.04 -8.54
N ASP A 5 -5.17 12.76 -8.67
CA ASP A 5 -4.25 11.64 -8.56
C ASP A 5 -3.28 11.60 -9.74
N GLY A 6 -2.10 11.02 -9.53
CA GLY A 6 -1.19 10.72 -10.64
C GLY A 6 -1.78 9.72 -11.63
N ILE A 7 -2.30 8.60 -11.12
CA ILE A 7 -2.95 7.54 -11.91
C ILE A 7 -4.20 7.05 -11.15
N SER A 8 -5.37 7.20 -11.76
CA SER A 8 -6.63 6.64 -11.24
C SER A 8 -7.09 5.46 -12.10
N ILE A 9 -7.28 4.29 -11.47
CA ILE A 9 -7.79 3.06 -12.07
C ILE A 9 -9.19 2.79 -11.53
N TYR A 10 -10.19 2.79 -12.42
CA TYR A 10 -11.59 2.68 -12.07
C TYR A 10 -12.25 1.52 -12.82
N SER A 11 -12.88 0.59 -12.09
CA SER A 11 -13.61 -0.57 -12.66
C SER A 11 -12.87 -1.27 -13.81
N SER A 12 -11.56 -1.45 -13.65
CA SER A 12 -10.65 -1.90 -14.71
C SER A 12 -9.94 -3.19 -14.35
N ARG A 13 -9.48 -3.93 -15.36
CA ARG A 13 -8.73 -5.17 -15.17
C ARG A 13 -7.53 -5.27 -16.09
N ASN A 14 -6.53 -6.06 -15.69
CA ASN A 14 -5.31 -6.34 -16.47
C ASN A 14 -4.50 -5.08 -16.74
N ILE A 15 -4.15 -4.36 -15.67
CA ILE A 15 -3.37 -3.12 -15.75
C ILE A 15 -1.95 -3.39 -15.25
N TRP A 16 -0.96 -2.81 -15.95
CA TRP A 16 0.44 -2.85 -15.53
C TRP A 16 1.00 -1.43 -15.50
N ILE A 17 1.42 -0.99 -14.31
CA ILE A 17 2.17 0.24 -14.10
C ILE A 17 3.60 -0.15 -13.83
N ASP A 18 4.53 0.31 -14.67
CA ASP A 18 5.93 -0.11 -14.62
C ASP A 18 6.87 1.06 -14.94
N HIS A 19 8.04 1.09 -14.28
CA HIS A 19 9.09 2.10 -14.54
C HIS A 19 8.61 3.56 -14.50
N CYS A 20 7.65 3.87 -13.62
CA CYS A 20 7.16 5.23 -13.43
C CYS A 20 7.93 5.93 -12.30
N ALA A 21 8.07 7.24 -12.39
CA ALA A 21 8.48 8.10 -11.26
C ALA A 21 7.32 9.01 -10.88
N LEU A 22 6.82 8.90 -9.64
CA LEU A 22 5.62 9.58 -9.17
C LEU A 22 5.90 10.33 -7.86
N SER A 23 5.53 11.61 -7.82
CA SER A 23 5.67 12.51 -6.67
C SER A 23 4.78 13.74 -6.82
N HIS A 24 4.50 14.44 -5.71
CA HIS A 24 3.85 15.76 -5.69
C HIS A 24 2.51 15.87 -6.46
N CYS A 25 1.66 14.83 -6.42
CA CYS A 25 0.30 14.93 -6.94
C CYS A 25 -0.61 15.73 -6.00
N THR A 26 -1.85 16.02 -6.41
CA THR A 26 -2.77 16.80 -5.57
C THR A 26 -3.41 15.94 -4.48
N ASP A 27 -3.82 14.71 -4.80
CA ASP A 27 -4.37 13.75 -3.82
C ASP A 27 -3.54 12.46 -3.71
N GLY A 28 -3.86 11.40 -4.45
CA GLY A 28 -3.10 10.14 -4.47
C GLY A 28 -1.97 10.10 -5.53
N LEU A 29 -1.01 9.19 -5.42
CA LEU A 29 -0.17 8.86 -6.59
C LEU A 29 -0.85 7.80 -7.46
N ILE A 30 -1.32 6.71 -6.85
CA ILE A 30 -2.04 5.63 -7.55
C ILE A 30 -3.28 5.23 -6.75
N ASP A 31 -4.45 5.40 -7.35
CA ASP A 31 -5.72 4.97 -6.77
C ASP A 31 -6.35 3.89 -7.64
N ALA A 32 -6.64 2.71 -7.07
CA ALA A 32 -7.33 1.62 -7.74
C ALA A 32 -8.60 1.25 -6.96
N ILE A 33 -9.75 1.52 -7.57
CA ILE A 33 -11.05 1.47 -6.88
C ILE A 33 -12.14 0.83 -7.75
N MET A 34 -13.32 0.64 -7.15
CA MET A 34 -14.54 0.26 -7.86
C MET A 34 -14.45 -1.10 -8.58
N GLY A 35 -13.96 -2.12 -7.88
CA GLY A 35 -13.85 -3.48 -8.38
C GLY A 35 -12.68 -3.70 -9.33
N SER A 36 -11.71 -2.78 -9.34
CA SER A 36 -10.50 -2.95 -10.15
C SER A 36 -9.67 -4.14 -9.68
N THR A 37 -9.10 -4.92 -10.59
CA THR A 37 -8.41 -6.18 -10.25
C THR A 37 -7.37 -6.59 -11.30
N ALA A 38 -6.56 -7.60 -11.01
CA ALA A 38 -5.45 -8.04 -11.87
C ALA A 38 -4.52 -6.87 -12.25
N ILE A 39 -3.98 -6.21 -11.22
CA ILE A 39 -3.08 -5.06 -11.36
C ILE A 39 -1.68 -5.44 -10.90
N THR A 40 -0.67 -5.08 -11.68
CA THR A 40 0.73 -5.11 -11.25
C THR A 40 1.29 -3.70 -11.24
N ILE A 41 1.95 -3.33 -10.14
CA ILE A 41 2.68 -2.07 -9.99
C ILE A 41 4.12 -2.43 -9.68
N SER A 42 5.03 -2.17 -10.61
CA SER A 42 6.42 -2.61 -10.50
C SER A 42 7.48 -1.61 -10.93
N ASN A 43 8.71 -1.83 -10.46
CA ASN A 43 9.91 -1.10 -10.85
C ASN A 43 9.77 0.44 -10.82
N SER A 44 8.86 0.95 -10.02
CA SER A 44 8.52 2.37 -9.98
C SER A 44 9.14 3.04 -8.77
N TYR A 45 9.36 4.35 -8.88
CA TYR A 45 9.96 5.18 -7.85
C TYR A 45 8.95 6.20 -7.32
N PHE A 46 8.68 6.15 -6.02
CA PHE A 46 7.73 7.00 -5.33
C PHE A 46 8.46 7.88 -4.32
N THR A 47 8.22 9.19 -4.33
CA THR A 47 8.84 10.12 -3.35
C THR A 47 7.96 11.32 -3.03
N HIS A 48 8.27 12.03 -1.94
CA HIS A 48 7.73 13.34 -1.59
C HIS A 48 6.21 13.47 -1.76
N HIS A 49 5.46 12.60 -1.09
CA HIS A 49 4.00 12.57 -1.21
C HIS A 49 3.32 11.98 0.03
N ASP A 50 2.14 12.49 0.38
CA ASP A 50 1.42 12.03 1.58
C ASP A 50 0.74 10.67 1.33
N LYS A 51 -0.17 10.61 0.36
CA LYS A 51 -1.03 9.46 0.09
C LYS A 51 -0.54 8.69 -1.13
N VAL A 52 0.32 7.69 -0.93
CA VAL A 52 0.99 7.02 -2.06
C VAL A 52 0.03 6.18 -2.89
N MET A 53 -0.59 5.16 -2.30
CA MET A 53 -1.40 4.20 -3.04
C MET A 53 -2.64 3.76 -2.27
N LEU A 54 -3.82 4.01 -2.83
CA LEU A 54 -5.10 3.55 -2.28
C LEU A 54 -5.67 2.39 -3.11
N LEU A 55 -5.85 1.24 -2.46
CA LEU A 55 -6.44 0.05 -3.06
C LEU A 55 -7.79 -0.23 -2.38
N GLY A 56 -8.87 0.21 -3.02
CA GLY A 56 -10.24 0.18 -2.48
C GLY A 56 -10.62 1.43 -1.67
N HIS A 57 -11.82 1.97 -1.90
CA HIS A 57 -12.21 3.32 -1.47
C HIS A 57 -13.20 3.37 -0.28
N ASP A 58 -14.13 2.43 -0.19
CA ASP A 58 -15.16 2.35 0.86
C ASP A 58 -15.10 0.98 1.54
N ASP A 59 -15.09 0.98 2.87
CA ASP A 59 -15.06 -0.21 3.69
C ASP A 59 -16.27 -1.11 3.47
N ARG A 60 -17.38 -0.61 2.90
CA ARG A 60 -18.61 -1.34 2.58
C ARG A 60 -18.71 -1.78 1.12
N TYR A 61 -17.75 -1.42 0.27
CA TYR A 61 -17.81 -1.76 -1.16
C TYR A 61 -17.38 -3.21 -1.41
N VAL A 62 -18.33 -4.13 -1.27
CA VAL A 62 -18.12 -5.59 -1.38
C VAL A 62 -17.44 -6.04 -2.68
N PRO A 63 -17.65 -5.44 -3.87
CA PRO A 63 -16.97 -5.90 -5.08
C PRO A 63 -15.43 -5.87 -5.00
N ASP A 64 -14.84 -5.04 -4.13
CA ASP A 64 -13.38 -5.01 -3.92
C ASP A 64 -12.85 -6.30 -3.25
N VAL A 65 -13.71 -7.22 -2.76
CA VAL A 65 -13.28 -8.58 -2.35
C VAL A 65 -12.59 -9.34 -3.50
N GLY A 66 -12.97 -9.06 -4.75
CA GLY A 66 -12.35 -9.66 -5.94
C GLY A 66 -11.06 -8.99 -6.40
N MET A 67 -10.63 -7.91 -5.73
CA MET A 67 -9.41 -7.18 -6.09
C MET A 67 -8.17 -8.05 -5.86
N GLN A 68 -7.29 -8.11 -6.86
CA GLN A 68 -5.97 -8.73 -6.77
C GLN A 68 -4.91 -7.77 -7.31
N VAL A 69 -3.94 -7.43 -6.46
CA VAL A 69 -2.87 -6.48 -6.80
C VAL A 69 -1.51 -7.05 -6.42
N THR A 70 -0.53 -6.94 -7.31
CA THR A 70 0.88 -7.22 -7.03
C THR A 70 1.68 -5.91 -7.03
N ILE A 71 2.38 -5.64 -5.94
CA ILE A 71 3.28 -4.49 -5.79
C ILE A 71 4.69 -5.05 -5.67
N ALA A 72 5.51 -4.90 -6.71
CA ALA A 72 6.78 -5.60 -6.80
C ALA A 72 7.96 -4.73 -7.22
N PHE A 73 9.11 -4.87 -6.56
CA PHE A 73 10.36 -4.21 -6.99
C PHE A 73 10.32 -2.68 -7.03
N ASN A 74 9.37 -2.06 -6.35
CA ASN A 74 9.28 -0.61 -6.28
C ASN A 74 10.26 -0.05 -5.24
N HIS A 75 10.66 1.19 -5.47
CA HIS A 75 11.39 1.98 -4.49
C HIS A 75 10.45 3.04 -3.92
N PHE A 76 10.04 2.85 -2.68
CA PHE A 76 9.35 3.83 -1.85
C PHE A 76 10.41 4.66 -1.12
N GLY A 77 10.80 5.77 -1.75
CA GLY A 77 11.88 6.63 -1.31
C GLY A 77 11.49 7.64 -0.23
N VAL A 78 12.34 8.65 -0.07
CA VAL A 78 12.19 9.67 0.97
C VAL A 78 10.96 10.56 0.79
N GLY A 79 10.51 11.15 1.90
CA GLY A 79 9.43 12.12 1.90
C GLY A 79 8.04 11.52 1.71
N LEU A 80 7.90 10.19 1.82
CA LEU A 80 6.61 9.52 1.80
C LEU A 80 6.00 9.48 3.21
N VAL A 81 4.71 9.79 3.34
CA VAL A 81 4.05 9.79 4.65
C VAL A 81 3.39 8.45 4.94
N GLN A 82 2.54 7.95 4.03
CA GLN A 82 1.70 6.78 4.27
C GLN A 82 1.21 6.08 3.00
N ARG A 83 0.49 4.96 3.18
CA ARG A 83 -0.26 4.22 2.14
C ARG A 83 0.62 3.58 1.08
N MET A 84 1.59 2.77 1.47
CA MET A 84 2.49 2.05 0.55
C MET A 84 2.32 0.52 0.61
N PRO A 85 1.14 -0.07 0.40
CA PRO A 85 -0.16 0.53 0.07
C PRO A 85 -1.07 0.75 1.31
N ARG A 86 -2.22 1.39 1.11
CA ARG A 86 -3.39 1.23 1.98
C ARG A 86 -4.47 0.42 1.28
N CYS A 87 -4.84 -0.71 1.86
CA CYS A 87 -5.72 -1.70 1.24
C CYS A 87 -7.09 -1.80 1.92
N ARG A 88 -8.11 -2.16 1.14
CA ARG A 88 -9.41 -2.61 1.61
C ARG A 88 -9.84 -3.87 0.90
N ARG A 89 -10.30 -4.87 1.65
CA ARG A 89 -10.72 -6.18 1.11
C ARG A 89 -9.62 -6.76 0.21
N GLY A 90 -9.94 -7.62 -0.75
CA GLY A 90 -9.03 -8.09 -1.78
C GLY A 90 -7.78 -8.83 -1.29
N TYR A 91 -6.94 -9.22 -2.25
CA TYR A 91 -5.64 -9.83 -2.02
C TYR A 91 -4.52 -8.96 -2.60
N ILE A 92 -3.56 -8.61 -1.77
CA ILE A 92 -2.45 -7.74 -2.15
C ILE A 92 -1.14 -8.44 -1.82
N HIS A 93 -0.32 -8.68 -2.85
CA HIS A 93 1.02 -9.23 -2.71
C HIS A 93 2.04 -8.09 -2.80
N VAL A 94 2.71 -7.79 -1.68
CA VAL A 94 3.76 -6.78 -1.59
C VAL A 94 5.10 -7.51 -1.55
N VAL A 95 5.85 -7.50 -2.65
CA VAL A 95 7.04 -8.36 -2.80
C VAL A 95 8.29 -7.62 -3.26
N ASN A 96 9.41 -7.83 -2.57
CA ASN A 96 10.74 -7.30 -2.96
C ASN A 96 10.78 -5.78 -3.22
N ASN A 97 10.00 -4.99 -2.49
CA ASN A 97 10.07 -3.52 -2.53
C ASN A 97 11.06 -3.00 -1.50
N ASP A 98 11.57 -1.79 -1.74
CA ASP A 98 12.45 -1.07 -0.83
C ASP A 98 11.73 0.14 -0.23
N PHE A 99 11.66 0.23 1.10
CA PHE A 99 10.96 1.27 1.83
C PHE A 99 11.93 2.09 2.67
N THR A 100 11.94 3.40 2.46
CA THR A 100 12.84 4.33 3.14
C THR A 100 12.06 5.37 3.94
N GLU A 101 12.18 5.31 5.27
CA GLU A 101 11.83 6.38 6.22
C GLU A 101 10.45 7.02 6.01
N TRP A 102 9.40 6.20 6.04
CA TRP A 102 8.02 6.71 6.03
C TRP A 102 7.73 7.58 7.27
N GLN A 103 6.81 8.53 7.17
CA GLN A 103 6.53 9.46 8.27
C GLN A 103 5.38 9.04 9.19
N MET A 104 4.52 8.11 8.77
CA MET A 104 3.41 7.62 9.60
C MET A 104 3.31 6.09 9.65
N TYR A 105 3.16 5.42 8.50
CA TYR A 105 3.21 3.95 8.38
C TYR A 105 3.57 3.57 6.95
N ALA A 106 4.13 2.39 6.73
CA ALA A 106 4.39 1.90 5.38
C ALA A 106 3.13 1.27 4.78
N ILE A 107 2.70 0.12 5.31
CA ILE A 107 1.59 -0.69 4.79
C ILE A 107 0.40 -0.58 5.74
N GLY A 108 -0.82 -0.41 5.23
CA GLY A 108 -1.99 -0.36 6.09
C GLY A 108 -3.26 -0.88 5.43
N GLY A 109 -4.33 -0.97 6.21
CA GLY A 109 -5.62 -1.37 5.67
C GLY A 109 -6.78 -1.34 6.65
N SER A 110 -7.97 -1.48 6.10
CA SER A 110 -9.26 -1.58 6.80
C SER A 110 -10.21 -2.50 6.00
N ALA A 111 -11.31 -2.98 6.59
CA ALA A 111 -12.26 -3.89 5.93
C ALA A 111 -11.64 -5.24 5.46
N ASN A 112 -10.78 -5.81 6.32
CA ASN A 112 -10.22 -7.17 6.19
C ASN A 112 -9.55 -7.53 4.84
N PRO A 113 -8.54 -6.79 4.36
CA PRO A 113 -7.68 -7.26 3.29
C PRO A 113 -6.96 -8.57 3.57
N THR A 114 -6.39 -9.17 2.54
CA THR A 114 -5.28 -10.10 2.71
C THR A 114 -4.02 -9.45 2.16
N ILE A 115 -3.05 -9.15 3.02
CA ILE A 115 -1.77 -8.56 2.61
C ILE A 115 -0.66 -9.58 2.84
N ASN A 116 -0.06 -10.05 1.75
CA ASN A 116 1.10 -10.94 1.76
C ASN A 116 2.37 -10.11 1.52
N SER A 117 3.15 -9.84 2.57
CA SER A 117 4.41 -9.07 2.47
C SER A 117 5.62 -10.01 2.46
N GLN A 118 6.36 -10.07 1.36
CA GLN A 118 7.48 -11.01 1.16
C GLN A 118 8.74 -10.33 0.63
N GLY A 119 9.89 -10.55 1.27
CA GLY A 119 11.18 -10.09 0.74
C GLY A 119 11.38 -8.56 0.64
N ASN A 120 10.47 -7.77 1.22
CA ASN A 120 10.60 -6.32 1.29
C ASN A 120 11.72 -5.90 2.25
N ARG A 121 12.39 -4.79 1.94
CA ARG A 121 13.35 -4.13 2.83
C ARG A 121 12.72 -2.88 3.43
N TYR A 122 12.80 -2.74 4.75
CA TYR A 122 12.28 -1.58 5.47
C TYR A 122 13.40 -0.90 6.25
N THR A 123 13.69 0.34 5.90
CA THR A 123 14.50 1.25 6.69
C THR A 123 13.54 2.18 7.44
N ALA A 124 13.30 1.88 8.72
CA ALA A 124 12.39 2.64 9.56
C ALA A 124 12.91 4.07 9.82
N PRO A 125 12.02 5.06 10.01
CA PRO A 125 12.41 6.42 10.37
C PRO A 125 13.05 6.50 11.76
N VAL A 126 13.75 7.61 12.02
CA VAL A 126 14.34 7.90 13.35
C VAL A 126 13.26 8.13 14.40
N ASP A 127 12.13 8.73 14.02
CA ASP A 127 11.01 8.99 14.91
C ASP A 127 10.42 7.67 15.44
N ALA A 128 10.47 7.50 16.76
CA ALA A 128 9.96 6.32 17.44
C ALA A 128 8.45 6.12 17.25
N ASN A 129 7.70 7.19 17.02
CA ASN A 129 6.24 7.14 16.83
C ASN A 129 5.84 6.69 15.42
N ALA A 130 6.79 6.60 14.48
CA ALA A 130 6.56 6.23 13.09
C ALA A 130 7.21 4.88 12.72
N LYS A 131 7.64 4.09 13.71
CA LYS A 131 8.35 2.81 13.45
C LYS A 131 7.46 1.67 13.01
N GLU A 132 6.15 1.78 13.21
CA GLU A 132 5.23 0.70 12.84
C GLU A 132 5.16 0.59 11.31
N VAL A 133 5.63 -0.54 10.78
CA VAL A 133 5.55 -0.85 9.34
C VAL A 133 4.09 -0.99 8.93
N THR A 134 3.29 -1.66 9.77
CA THR A 134 1.89 -1.97 9.51
C THR A 134 0.97 -1.01 10.27
N LYS A 135 -0.16 -0.63 9.71
CA LYS A 135 -1.21 0.06 10.47
C LYS A 135 -2.59 -0.51 10.16
N ARG A 136 -3.29 -0.96 11.21
CA ARG A 136 -4.72 -1.26 11.14
C ARG A 136 -5.49 0.04 11.35
N VAL A 137 -6.34 0.39 10.41
CA VAL A 137 -7.24 1.52 10.56
C VAL A 137 -8.56 0.98 11.10
N GLU A 138 -8.90 1.36 12.33
CA GLU A 138 -10.16 0.95 12.94
C GLU A 138 -11.34 1.41 12.09
N THR A 139 -12.31 0.50 11.96
CA THR A 139 -13.60 0.73 11.29
C THR A 139 -14.70 0.31 12.24
N ASP A 140 -15.89 0.91 12.09
CA ASP A 140 -17.06 0.66 12.95
C ASP A 140 -17.54 -0.82 12.95
N GLU A 141 -17.00 -1.66 12.06
CA GLU A 141 -17.23 -3.10 12.01
C GLU A 141 -16.18 -3.84 12.87
N GLY A 142 -16.60 -4.23 14.07
CA GLY A 142 -15.74 -4.78 15.12
C GLY A 142 -14.87 -5.97 14.72
N GLY A 143 -13.57 -5.85 15.06
CA GLY A 143 -12.80 -6.93 15.68
C GLY A 143 -12.62 -8.24 14.91
N VAL A 144 -12.43 -8.23 13.59
CA VAL A 144 -12.04 -9.45 12.86
C VAL A 144 -10.51 -9.65 12.94
N GLU A 145 -10.11 -10.83 13.40
CA GLU A 145 -8.72 -11.27 13.53
C GLU A 145 -8.07 -11.43 12.16
N TRP A 146 -6.99 -10.68 11.89
CA TRP A 146 -6.18 -10.89 10.69
C TRP A 146 -5.31 -12.12 10.90
N VAL A 147 -5.38 -13.07 9.97
CA VAL A 147 -4.37 -14.13 9.87
C VAL A 147 -3.11 -13.51 9.28
N GLU A 148 -2.19 -13.13 10.17
CA GLU A 148 -0.82 -12.80 9.79
C GLU A 148 -0.15 -14.11 9.32
N LEU A 149 -0.07 -14.32 8.00
CA LEU A 149 0.66 -15.46 7.45
C LEU A 149 2.17 -15.23 7.62
N GLU A 150 2.67 -15.70 8.76
CA GLU A 150 4.06 -15.93 9.20
C GLU A 150 5.22 -15.38 8.33
N ASN A 151 5.88 -14.36 8.89
CA ASN A 151 7.32 -14.30 9.17
C ASN A 151 8.32 -14.91 8.16
N ARG A 152 8.83 -14.07 7.25
CA ARG A 152 10.23 -14.15 6.77
C ARG A 152 10.90 -12.77 6.74
N TRP A 153 10.98 -12.13 7.90
CA TRP A 153 11.78 -10.93 8.13
C TRP A 153 13.27 -11.28 8.14
N ARG A 154 14.02 -10.96 7.07
CA ARG A 154 15.48 -11.00 7.11
C ARG A 154 15.99 -9.71 7.78
N ARG A 155 16.50 -9.89 9.01
CA ARG A 155 16.98 -8.89 9.97
C ARG A 155 18.13 -8.03 9.44
N ASN A 156 18.04 -6.72 9.68
CA ASN A 156 19.15 -5.85 10.10
C ASN A 156 18.55 -4.56 10.69
N GLY A 157 18.57 -4.42 12.01
CA GLY A 157 18.11 -3.21 12.71
C GLY A 157 16.91 -3.44 13.61
N LYS A 158 16.95 -2.88 14.83
CA LYS A 158 16.10 -3.18 15.98
C LYS A 158 14.61 -2.81 15.82
N TRP A 159 13.78 -3.79 16.18
CA TRP A 159 12.58 -3.79 17.03
C TRP A 159 11.75 -2.51 17.24
N GLY A 160 10.44 -2.70 17.09
CA GLY A 160 9.38 -2.32 18.03
C GLY A 160 8.45 -3.52 18.16
#